data_AF-A0A1I2U908-F1
#
_entry.id   AF-A0A1I2U908-F1
#
_cell.length_a   1.000
_cell.length_b   1.000
_cell.length_c   1.000
_cell.angle_alpha   90.00
_cell.angle_beta   90.00
_cell.angle_gamma   90.00
#
_symmetry.space_group_name_H-M   'P 1'
#
loop_
_entity.id
_entity.type
_entity.pdbx_description
1 polymer ?
#
loop_
_entity_poly.entity_id
_entity_poly.type
_entity_poly.pdbx_seq_one_letter_code
_entity_poly.pdbx_strand_id
1 'polypeptide(L)'
;MRAVARAHLRTGAPITVHTSAHAQTGLTAQEILRSEDVDLAAVVIGHSGDTSEPDYLHRLIDNGSYLGMDRFGPDVLLPTDQRVAVATLARQGLADRMVLSHDASCHIDWFPPGVREQIAPNWHCTHLHDHVLPAALQTGVTQAQLDTMLVDNPRRCFSPAKSWRHATRRCRPERAQAARSDLVAEATDRPLAGVGLP
;
A
#
# COMPACT_ATOMS: atom_id res chain seq x y z
N MET A 1 5.11 19.86 3.99
CA MET A 1 4.32 19.44 2.81
C MET A 1 4.23 20.49 1.71
N ARG A 2 3.72 21.72 1.91
CA ARG A 2 3.63 22.73 0.83
C ARG A 2 4.96 23.03 0.11
N ALA A 3 6.08 23.07 0.83
CA ALA A 3 7.41 23.20 0.23
C ALA A 3 7.78 22.01 -0.69
N VAL A 4 7.40 20.79 -0.30
CA VAL A 4 7.60 19.56 -1.10
C VAL A 4 6.75 19.60 -2.37
N ALA A 5 5.49 20.03 -2.26
CA ALA A 5 4.62 20.22 -3.42
C ALA A 5 5.23 21.19 -4.43
N ARG A 6 5.69 22.36 -3.98
CA ARG A 6 6.36 23.35 -4.85
C ARG A 6 7.66 22.83 -5.46
N ALA A 7 8.42 22.02 -4.72
CA ALA A 7 9.60 21.36 -5.28
C ALA A 7 9.21 20.38 -6.39
N HIS A 8 8.22 19.51 -6.17
CA HIS A 8 7.68 18.60 -7.16
C HIS A 8 7.21 19.33 -8.42
N LEU A 9 6.43 20.40 -8.29
CA LEU A 9 5.94 21.15 -9.45
C LEU A 9 7.06 21.78 -10.29
N ARG A 10 8.18 22.14 -9.65
CA ARG A 10 9.34 22.74 -10.33
C ARG A 10 10.23 21.69 -11.00
N THR A 11 10.29 20.47 -10.48
CA THR A 11 11.28 19.46 -10.90
C THR A 11 10.67 18.25 -11.59
N GLY A 12 9.38 17.98 -11.37
CA GLY A 12 8.71 16.74 -11.76
C GLY A 12 9.12 15.51 -10.94
N ALA A 13 9.96 15.65 -9.92
CA ALA A 13 10.41 14.53 -9.10
C ALA A 13 9.23 13.94 -8.29
N PRO A 14 9.05 12.60 -8.23
CA PRO A 14 7.94 12.00 -7.50
C PRO A 14 8.03 12.29 -6.00
N ILE A 15 6.89 12.21 -5.31
CA ILE A 15 6.80 12.42 -3.87
C ILE A 15 6.56 11.07 -3.19
N THR A 16 7.32 10.77 -2.15
CA THR A 16 6.93 9.78 -1.14
C THR A 16 6.68 10.50 0.18
N VAL A 17 5.65 10.09 0.91
CA VAL A 17 5.27 10.69 2.19
C VAL A 17 5.28 9.63 3.27
N HIS A 18 6.05 9.84 4.33
CA HIS A 18 5.96 9.04 5.55
C HIS A 18 4.61 9.30 6.24
N THR A 19 3.86 8.24 6.54
CA THR A 19 2.54 8.37 7.19
C THR A 19 2.34 7.37 8.32
N SER A 20 1.38 7.65 9.19
CA SER A 20 0.73 6.67 10.05
C SER A 20 -0.56 6.19 9.39
N ALA A 21 -0.62 4.89 9.06
CA ALA A 21 -1.81 4.25 8.52
C ALA A 21 -2.94 4.17 9.55
N HIS A 22 -2.61 3.88 10.82
CA HIS A 22 -3.59 3.85 11.91
C HIS A 22 -4.29 5.20 12.13
N ALA A 23 -3.54 6.30 12.07
CA ALA A 23 -4.10 7.65 12.15
C ALA A 23 -4.60 8.18 10.80
N GLN A 24 -4.56 7.36 9.74
CA GLN A 24 -5.00 7.69 8.37
C GLN A 24 -4.41 8.99 7.79
N THR A 25 -3.20 9.36 8.23
CA THR A 25 -2.55 10.64 7.87
C THR A 25 -2.20 10.76 6.39
N GLY A 26 -2.24 9.67 5.63
CA GLY A 26 -2.15 9.68 4.17
C GLY A 26 -3.22 10.53 3.50
N LEU A 27 -4.45 10.55 4.05
CA LEU A 27 -5.54 11.37 3.52
C LEU A 27 -5.27 12.86 3.71
N THR A 28 -4.73 13.25 4.86
CA THR A 28 -4.30 14.64 5.13
C THR A 28 -3.15 15.04 4.21
N ALA A 29 -2.19 14.15 3.95
CA ALA A 29 -1.11 14.40 3.01
C ALA A 29 -1.64 14.63 1.58
N GLN A 30 -2.57 13.79 1.12
CA GLN A 30 -3.23 13.94 -0.17
C GLN A 30 -4.00 15.26 -0.28
N GLU A 31 -4.71 15.68 0.77
CA GLU A 31 -5.43 16.95 0.80
C GLU A 31 -4.49 18.14 0.61
N ILE A 32 -3.40 18.20 1.38
CA ILE A 32 -2.43 19.31 1.28
C ILE A 32 -1.76 19.33 -0.08
N LEU A 33 -1.30 18.18 -0.59
CA LEU A 33 -0.64 18.09 -1.89
C LEU A 33 -1.60 18.48 -3.02
N ARG A 34 -2.85 18.01 -2.98
CA ARG A 34 -3.88 18.37 -3.95
C ARG A 34 -4.20 19.87 -3.90
N SER A 35 -4.21 20.48 -2.71
CA SER A 35 -4.43 21.94 -2.57
C SER A 35 -3.30 22.79 -3.17
N GLU A 36 -2.15 22.18 -3.45
CA GLU A 36 -1.02 22.78 -4.14
C GLU A 36 -0.92 22.28 -5.60
N ASP A 37 -2.01 21.79 -6.20
CA ASP A 37 -2.09 21.34 -7.60
C ASP A 37 -1.17 20.15 -7.98
N VAL A 38 -0.69 19.38 -6.99
CA VAL A 38 0.07 18.15 -7.24
C VAL A 38 -0.85 17.07 -7.80
N ASP A 39 -0.45 16.47 -8.92
CA ASP A 39 -1.09 15.25 -9.41
C ASP A 39 -0.74 14.09 -8.48
N LEU A 40 -1.76 13.58 -7.76
CA LEU A 40 -1.58 12.53 -6.77
C LEU A 40 -1.09 11.22 -7.39
N ALA A 41 -1.19 11.03 -8.71
CA ALA A 41 -0.57 9.91 -9.40
C ALA A 41 0.97 9.90 -9.33
N ALA A 42 1.60 11.02 -8.97
CA ALA A 42 3.04 11.11 -8.71
C ALA A 42 3.41 10.92 -7.23
N VAL A 43 2.45 10.51 -6.38
CA VAL A 43 2.61 10.43 -4.93
C VAL A 43 2.51 8.97 -4.46
N VAL A 44 3.48 8.55 -3.64
CA VAL A 44 3.45 7.32 -2.85
C VAL A 44 3.12 7.67 -1.40
N ILE A 45 2.05 7.08 -0.87
CA ILE A 45 1.68 7.18 0.54
C ILE A 45 2.40 6.05 1.28
N GLY A 46 3.53 6.38 1.91
CA GLY A 46 4.38 5.42 2.60
C GLY A 46 3.71 4.85 3.84
N HIS A 47 4.12 3.64 4.23
CA HIS A 47 3.60 2.87 5.35
C HIS A 47 2.11 2.54 5.27
N SER A 48 1.53 2.57 4.05
CA SER A 48 0.17 2.07 3.82
C SER A 48 0.05 0.58 4.11
N GLY A 49 1.16 -0.17 4.06
CA GLY A 49 1.18 -1.60 4.39
C GLY A 49 1.05 -1.93 5.88
N ASP A 50 1.04 -0.94 6.77
CA ASP A 50 0.90 -1.11 8.23
C ASP A 50 -0.57 -1.15 8.68
N THR A 51 -1.51 -1.41 7.77
CA THR A 51 -2.93 -1.61 8.10
C THR A 51 -3.58 -2.66 7.21
N SER A 52 -4.58 -3.34 7.75
CA SER A 52 -5.47 -4.25 7.04
C SER A 52 -6.81 -3.60 6.68
N GLU A 53 -7.01 -2.30 6.95
CA GLU A 53 -8.28 -1.59 6.74
C GLU A 53 -8.53 -1.28 5.26
N PRO A 54 -9.40 -2.05 4.56
CA PRO A 54 -9.51 -1.97 3.10
C PRO A 54 -10.07 -0.62 2.65
N ASP A 55 -11.04 -0.04 3.38
CA ASP A 55 -11.67 1.23 3.00
C ASP A 55 -10.67 2.40 3.00
N TYR A 56 -9.72 2.42 3.93
CA TYR A 56 -8.67 3.44 3.93
C TYR A 56 -7.77 3.32 2.69
N LEU A 57 -7.31 2.10 2.39
CA LEU A 57 -6.43 1.83 1.26
C LEU A 57 -7.13 2.13 -0.08
N HIS A 58 -8.41 1.76 -0.20
CA HIS A 58 -9.23 2.12 -1.36
C HIS A 58 -9.36 3.63 -1.53
N ARG A 59 -9.66 4.38 -0.46
CA ARG A 59 -9.76 5.85 -0.55
C ARG A 59 -8.46 6.51 -1.01
N LEU A 60 -7.31 6.02 -0.56
CA LEU A 60 -6.01 6.52 -1.01
C LEU A 60 -5.80 6.27 -2.51
N ILE A 61 -6.14 5.07 -2.99
CA ILE A 61 -6.06 4.69 -4.41
C ILE A 61 -7.03 5.51 -5.26
N ASP A 62 -8.29 5.63 -4.83
CA ASP A 62 -9.35 6.38 -5.53
C ASP A 62 -8.99 7.86 -5.68
N ASN A 63 -8.26 8.39 -4.69
CA ASN A 63 -7.70 9.74 -4.72
C ASN A 63 -6.53 9.90 -5.71
N GLY A 64 -5.94 8.80 -6.19
CA GLY A 64 -4.97 8.74 -7.29
C GLY A 64 -3.58 8.28 -6.91
N SER A 65 -3.25 8.11 -5.63
CA SER A 65 -1.89 7.79 -5.16
C SER A 65 -1.54 6.31 -5.22
N TYR A 66 -0.24 6.05 -5.18
CA TYR A 66 0.31 4.73 -4.89
C TYR A 66 0.31 4.47 -3.38
N LEU A 67 0.19 3.19 -3.01
CA LEU A 67 0.36 2.69 -1.67
C LEU A 67 1.79 2.16 -1.49
N GLY A 68 2.51 2.71 -0.52
CA GLY A 68 3.76 2.15 -0.02
C GLY A 68 3.49 0.97 0.90
N MET A 69 3.61 -0.25 0.36
CA MET A 69 3.58 -1.50 1.12
C MET A 69 5.01 -1.83 1.54
N ASP A 70 5.56 -0.94 2.37
CA ASP A 70 6.99 -0.68 2.43
C ASP A 70 7.65 -1.07 3.76
N ARG A 71 6.96 -1.83 4.62
CA ARG A 71 7.45 -2.29 5.93
C ARG A 71 7.30 -3.79 6.13
N PHE A 72 7.75 -4.58 5.17
CA PHE A 72 7.93 -6.02 5.40
C PHE A 72 9.15 -6.29 6.28
N GLY A 73 8.97 -7.01 7.40
CA GLY A 73 10.03 -7.34 8.36
C GLY A 73 9.80 -6.87 9.81
N PRO A 74 9.41 -5.62 10.09
CA PRO A 74 9.10 -5.17 11.44
C PRO A 74 7.72 -5.68 11.90
N ASP A 75 7.65 -6.97 12.25
CA ASP A 75 6.43 -7.67 12.69
C ASP A 75 5.79 -7.07 13.95
N VAL A 76 6.57 -6.31 14.74
CA VAL A 76 6.10 -5.59 15.93
C VAL A 76 5.09 -4.49 15.60
N LEU A 77 5.13 -3.95 14.37
CA LEU A 77 4.21 -2.92 13.91
C LEU A 77 2.92 -3.53 13.37
N LEU A 78 3.06 -4.54 12.51
CA LEU A 78 1.97 -5.36 12.01
C LEU A 78 2.55 -6.75 11.69
N PRO A 79 2.07 -7.82 12.34
CA PRO A 79 2.54 -9.18 12.10
C PRO A 79 2.39 -9.58 10.62
N THR A 80 3.35 -10.34 10.10
CA THR A 80 3.38 -10.77 8.69
C THR A 80 2.08 -11.46 8.23
N ASP A 81 1.47 -12.29 9.07
CA ASP A 81 0.20 -12.97 8.77
C ASP A 81 -1.00 -12.00 8.65
N GLN A 82 -0.89 -10.79 9.21
CA GLN A 82 -1.87 -9.71 9.10
C GLN A 82 -1.61 -8.78 7.91
N ARG A 83 -0.45 -8.89 7.23
CA ARG A 83 -0.10 -8.10 6.03
C ARG A 83 -0.78 -8.65 4.76
N VAL A 84 -2.08 -8.94 4.85
CA VAL A 84 -2.91 -9.54 3.79
C VAL A 84 -3.36 -8.53 2.72
N ALA A 85 -3.15 -7.24 2.95
CA ALA A 85 -3.62 -6.17 2.08
C ALA A 85 -3.09 -6.29 0.65
N VAL A 86 -1.81 -6.68 0.47
CA VAL A 86 -1.20 -6.85 -0.86
C VAL A 86 -1.95 -7.91 -1.67
N ALA A 87 -2.16 -9.09 -1.10
CA ALA A 87 -2.86 -10.17 -1.80
C ALA A 87 -4.32 -9.79 -2.11
N THR A 88 -4.99 -9.13 -1.16
CA THR A 88 -6.38 -8.70 -1.31
C THR A 88 -6.54 -7.67 -2.44
N LEU A 89 -5.75 -6.59 -2.41
CA LEU A 89 -5.78 -5.54 -3.42
C LEU A 89 -5.31 -6.06 -4.79
N ALA A 90 -4.31 -6.94 -4.83
CA ALA A 90 -3.88 -7.58 -6.08
C ALA A 90 -5.01 -8.38 -6.73
N ARG A 91 -5.75 -9.20 -5.96
CA ARG A 91 -6.92 -9.95 -6.47
C ARG A 91 -8.04 -9.03 -7.00
N GLN A 92 -8.18 -7.84 -6.44
CA GLN A 92 -9.10 -6.81 -6.93
C GLN A 92 -8.60 -6.07 -8.19
N GLY A 93 -7.40 -6.40 -8.67
CA GLY A 93 -6.81 -5.78 -9.86
C GLY A 93 -6.08 -4.47 -9.58
N LEU A 94 -5.74 -4.17 -8.33
CA LEU A 94 -5.13 -2.90 -7.89
C LEU A 94 -3.60 -2.99 -7.72
N ALA A 95 -2.96 -4.00 -8.31
CA ALA A 95 -1.51 -4.17 -8.26
C ALA A 95 -0.75 -2.99 -8.90
N ASP A 96 -1.37 -2.28 -9.85
CA ASP A 96 -0.80 -1.08 -10.50
C ASP A 96 -0.77 0.17 -9.60
N ARG A 97 -1.23 0.04 -8.34
CA ARG A 97 -1.26 1.10 -7.33
C ARG A 97 -0.47 0.77 -6.07
N MET A 98 0.37 -0.26 -6.09
CA MET A 98 1.19 -0.67 -4.94
C MET A 98 2.67 -0.73 -5.29
N VAL A 99 3.52 -0.31 -4.37
CA VAL A 99 4.98 -0.56 -4.41
C VAL A 99 5.40 -1.28 -3.14
N LEU A 100 6.36 -2.21 -3.24
CA LEU A 100 6.78 -3.07 -2.12
C LEU A 100 8.18 -2.67 -1.62
N SER A 101 8.38 -2.70 -0.30
CA SER A 101 9.70 -2.47 0.31
C SER A 101 9.76 -2.96 1.76
N HIS A 102 10.82 -2.61 2.48
CA HIS A 102 11.12 -3.09 3.84
C HIS A 102 11.25 -1.97 4.88
N ASP A 103 11.55 -0.74 4.45
CA ASP A 103 11.98 0.37 5.32
C ASP A 103 13.17 -0.07 6.22
N ALA A 104 13.99 -0.97 5.69
CA ALA A 104 15.15 -1.51 6.38
C ALA A 104 16.37 -0.63 6.10
N SER A 105 17.34 -0.68 7.01
CA SER A 105 18.59 0.09 6.90
C SER A 105 19.79 -0.77 7.29
N CYS A 106 20.96 -0.47 6.72
CA CYS A 106 22.22 -1.09 7.14
C CYS A 106 22.65 -0.61 8.54
N HIS A 107 22.17 0.57 8.97
CA HIS A 107 22.46 1.16 10.26
C HIS A 107 21.25 1.99 10.73
N ILE A 108 20.96 1.95 12.04
CA ILE A 108 19.94 2.77 12.71
C ILE A 108 20.42 3.05 14.13
N ASP A 109 20.34 4.30 14.57
CA ASP A 109 20.77 4.78 15.90
C ASP A 109 19.66 4.68 16.95
N TRP A 110 18.46 4.30 16.55
CA TRP A 110 17.31 4.11 17.44
C TRP A 110 17.48 2.94 18.41
N PHE A 111 18.32 1.96 18.04
CA PHE A 111 18.58 0.77 18.84
C PHE A 111 20.06 0.64 19.15
N PRO A 112 20.45 0.15 20.33
CA PRO A 112 21.80 -0.33 20.55
C PRO A 112 22.18 -1.41 19.52
N PRO A 113 23.47 -1.54 19.14
CA PRO A 113 23.90 -2.56 18.18
C PRO A 113 23.45 -3.97 18.58
N GLY A 114 22.89 -4.72 17.64
CA GLY A 114 22.45 -6.11 17.84
C GLY A 114 21.05 -6.28 18.45
N VAL A 115 20.42 -5.20 18.96
CA VAL A 115 19.07 -5.29 19.57
C VAL A 115 18.00 -5.47 18.49
N ARG A 116 18.10 -4.76 17.37
CA ARG A 116 17.13 -4.84 16.27
C ARG A 116 17.02 -6.26 15.72
N GLU A 117 18.16 -6.92 15.53
CA GLU A 117 18.24 -8.28 15.01
C GLU A 117 17.56 -9.30 15.94
N GLN A 118 17.43 -8.99 17.24
CA GLN A 118 16.73 -9.84 18.20
C GLN A 118 15.21 -9.59 18.18
N ILE A 119 14.78 -8.34 18.10
CA ILE A 119 13.35 -7.96 18.22
C ILE A 119 12.61 -7.94 16.87
N ALA A 120 13.34 -7.80 15.77
CA ALA A 120 12.82 -7.74 14.41
C ALA A 120 13.79 -8.46 13.45
N PRO A 121 13.98 -9.78 13.61
CA PRO A 121 14.97 -10.56 12.85
C PRO A 121 14.73 -10.54 11.34
N ASN A 122 13.49 -10.29 10.92
CA ASN A 122 13.06 -10.20 9.52
C ASN A 122 13.24 -8.80 8.92
N TRP A 123 13.68 -7.80 9.69
CA TRP A 123 13.79 -6.41 9.22
C TRP A 123 15.12 -6.14 8.50
N HIS A 124 15.29 -6.78 7.34
CA HIS A 124 16.47 -6.66 6.47
C HIS A 124 16.09 -6.63 4.97
N CYS A 125 17.01 -6.16 4.13
CA CYS A 125 16.77 -5.89 2.71
C CYS A 125 16.52 -7.11 1.81
N THR A 126 16.71 -8.33 2.33
CA THR A 126 16.46 -9.56 1.55
C THR A 126 15.13 -10.22 1.91
N HIS A 127 14.51 -9.85 3.04
CA HIS A 127 13.31 -10.52 3.56
C HIS A 127 12.14 -10.53 2.56
N LEU A 128 11.95 -9.44 1.80
CA LEU A 128 10.92 -9.39 0.76
C LEU A 128 11.11 -10.52 -0.26
N HIS A 129 12.32 -10.68 -0.77
CA HIS A 129 12.63 -11.69 -1.79
C HIS A 129 12.68 -13.11 -1.22
N ASP A 130 13.26 -13.29 -0.03
CA ASP A 130 13.48 -14.60 0.57
C ASP A 130 12.16 -15.23 1.06
N HIS A 131 11.21 -14.41 1.55
CA HIS A 131 10.03 -14.90 2.26
C HIS A 131 8.71 -14.33 1.77
N VAL A 132 8.62 -13.01 1.58
CA VAL A 132 7.32 -12.36 1.32
C VAL A 132 6.80 -12.64 -0.09
N LEU A 133 7.64 -12.51 -1.12
CA LEU A 133 7.22 -12.75 -2.51
C LEU A 133 6.84 -14.23 -2.73
N PRO A 134 7.61 -15.23 -2.26
CA PRO A 134 7.19 -16.63 -2.31
C PRO A 134 5.85 -16.90 -1.62
N ALA A 135 5.63 -16.33 -0.43
CA ALA A 135 4.36 -16.47 0.29
C ALA A 135 3.19 -15.81 -0.47
N ALA A 136 3.41 -14.62 -1.04
CA ALA A 136 2.40 -13.94 -1.84
C ALA A 136 1.95 -14.80 -3.04
N LEU A 137 2.88 -15.45 -3.74
CA LEU A 137 2.57 -16.38 -4.83
C LEU A 137 1.68 -17.54 -4.37
N GLN A 138 1.98 -18.13 -3.21
CA GLN A 138 1.18 -19.22 -2.63
C GLN A 138 -0.26 -18.80 -2.29
N THR A 139 -0.48 -17.51 -2.01
CA THR A 139 -1.81 -16.95 -1.72
C THR A 139 -2.56 -16.43 -2.95
N GLY A 140 -2.06 -16.71 -4.15
CA GLY A 140 -2.70 -16.42 -5.43
C GLY A 140 -2.35 -15.07 -6.05
N VAL A 141 -1.35 -14.35 -5.52
CA VAL A 141 -0.75 -13.23 -6.25
C VAL A 141 0.04 -13.81 -7.42
N THR A 142 -0.12 -13.25 -8.61
CA THR A 142 0.56 -13.73 -9.82
C THR A 142 1.94 -13.09 -9.97
N GLN A 143 2.86 -13.77 -10.68
CA GLN A 143 4.17 -13.19 -11.00
C GLN A 143 4.04 -11.85 -11.73
N ALA A 144 3.09 -11.74 -12.68
CA ALA A 144 2.84 -10.48 -13.39
C ALA A 144 2.41 -9.32 -12.47
N GLN A 145 1.65 -9.61 -11.40
CA GLN A 145 1.30 -8.61 -10.40
C GLN A 145 2.51 -8.22 -9.54
N LEU A 146 3.36 -9.18 -9.18
CA LEU A 146 4.62 -8.88 -8.48
C LEU A 146 5.55 -8.02 -9.34
N ASP A 147 5.72 -8.37 -10.62
CA ASP A 147 6.49 -7.59 -11.59
C ASP A 147 5.92 -6.19 -11.75
N THR A 148 4.58 -6.06 -11.76
CA THR A 148 3.91 -4.76 -11.78
C THR A 148 4.32 -3.91 -10.56
N MET A 149 4.31 -4.49 -9.36
CA MET A 149 4.60 -3.76 -8.12
C MET A 149 6.09 -3.46 -7.91
N LEU A 150 6.98 -4.33 -8.41
CA LEU A 150 8.44 -4.25 -8.20
C LEU A 150 9.20 -3.58 -9.36
N VAL A 151 8.65 -3.61 -10.58
CA VAL A 151 9.32 -3.12 -11.79
C VAL A 151 8.50 -2.03 -12.44
N ASP A 152 7.26 -2.31 -12.85
CA ASP A 152 6.50 -1.37 -13.68
C ASP A 152 6.08 -0.12 -12.91
N ASN A 153 5.62 -0.27 -11.66
CA ASN A 153 5.22 0.84 -10.80
C ASN A 153 6.42 1.73 -10.46
N PRO A 154 7.56 1.23 -9.94
CA PRO A 154 8.75 2.06 -9.75
C PRO A 154 9.22 2.72 -11.04
N ARG A 155 9.23 1.99 -12.17
CA ARG A 155 9.56 2.57 -13.48
C ARG A 155 8.63 3.74 -13.83
N ARG A 156 7.32 3.59 -13.64
CA ARG A 156 6.34 4.68 -13.84
C ARG A 156 6.64 5.86 -12.92
N CYS A 157 6.83 5.63 -11.62
CA CYS A 157 7.11 6.66 -10.62
C CYS A 157 8.32 7.53 -10.97
N PHE A 158 9.39 6.93 -11.49
CA PHE A 158 10.64 7.63 -11.78
C PHE A 158 10.82 8.02 -13.26
N SER A 159 9.89 7.67 -14.14
CA SER A 159 9.98 8.07 -15.55
C SER A 159 9.52 9.52 -15.76
N PRO A 160 10.16 10.27 -16.69
CA PRO A 160 9.76 11.64 -17.00
C PRO A 160 8.28 11.74 -17.35
N ALA A 161 7.59 12.63 -16.63
CA ALA A 161 6.16 12.85 -16.70
C ALA A 161 5.71 13.40 -18.07
N LYS A 162 5.47 12.54 -19.07
CA LYS A 162 4.79 13.00 -20.29
C LYS A 162 3.28 13.18 -20.13
N SER A 163 2.66 12.67 -19.06
CA SER A 163 1.32 13.09 -18.60
C SER A 163 0.81 12.19 -17.45
N TRP A 164 1.05 12.59 -16.20
CA TRP A 164 0.28 12.03 -15.06
C TRP A 164 -1.24 12.29 -15.22
N ARG A 165 -1.59 13.33 -15.99
CA ARG A 165 -2.95 13.79 -16.34
C ARG A 165 -3.87 12.75 -17.02
N HIS A 166 -3.38 11.60 -17.45
CA HIS A 166 -4.20 10.60 -18.17
C HIS A 166 -4.38 9.26 -17.44
N ALA A 167 -3.66 9.00 -16.35
CA ALA A 167 -3.73 7.71 -15.65
C ALA A 167 -5.03 7.51 -14.84
N THR A 168 -5.68 8.60 -14.43
CA THR A 168 -6.92 8.56 -13.61
C THR A 168 -8.17 8.16 -14.40
N ARG A 169 -8.18 8.26 -15.74
CA ARG A 169 -9.33 7.83 -16.55
C ARG A 169 -9.47 6.31 -16.67
N ARG A 170 -8.42 5.52 -16.41
CA ARG A 170 -8.49 4.05 -16.48
C ARG A 170 -8.93 3.37 -15.17
N CYS A 171 -8.96 4.10 -14.05
CA CYS A 171 -9.32 3.56 -12.73
C CYS A 171 -10.82 3.66 -12.40
N ARG A 172 -11.67 4.06 -13.34
CA ARG A 172 -13.10 3.75 -13.28
C ARG A 172 -13.43 2.61 -14.24
N PRO A 173 -13.20 1.34 -13.89
CA PRO A 173 -14.11 0.31 -14.30
C PRO A 173 -15.25 0.26 -13.27
N GLU A 174 -16.46 0.00 -13.74
CA GLU A 174 -17.68 -0.27 -12.96
C GLU A 174 -17.55 -1.47 -11.97
N ARG A 175 -16.33 -1.97 -11.72
CA ARG A 175 -15.99 -3.17 -10.94
C ARG A 175 -15.88 -2.94 -9.42
N ALA A 176 -15.56 -1.73 -8.96
CA ALA A 176 -15.53 -1.45 -7.51
C ALA A 176 -16.93 -1.45 -6.88
N GLN A 177 -17.98 -1.18 -7.67
CA GLN A 177 -19.37 -1.26 -7.23
C GLN A 177 -19.83 -2.72 -7.10
N ALA A 178 -19.43 -3.60 -8.05
CA ALA A 178 -19.83 -5.01 -8.09
C ALA A 178 -19.24 -5.84 -6.95
N ALA A 179 -17.98 -5.61 -6.57
CA ALA A 179 -17.36 -6.34 -5.45
C ALA A 179 -17.98 -5.96 -4.08
N ARG A 180 -18.54 -4.76 -3.95
CA ARG A 180 -19.25 -4.33 -2.72
C ARG A 180 -20.65 -4.96 -2.60
N SER A 181 -21.32 -5.27 -3.70
CA SER A 181 -22.62 -5.97 -3.67
C SER A 181 -22.49 -7.44 -3.27
N ASP A 182 -21.41 -8.10 -3.68
CA ASP A 182 -21.23 -9.54 -3.44
C ASP A 182 -20.90 -9.85 -1.97
N LEU A 183 -20.11 -8.98 -1.31
CA LEU A 183 -19.77 -9.13 0.12
C LEU A 183 -20.96 -8.85 1.06
N VAL A 184 -21.91 -8.01 0.66
CA VAL A 184 -23.12 -7.73 1.45
C VAL A 184 -24.13 -8.86 1.32
N ALA A 185 -24.21 -9.52 0.15
CA ALA A 185 -25.10 -10.65 -0.08
C ALA A 185 -24.70 -11.89 0.74
N GLU A 186 -23.40 -12.13 0.94
CA GLU A 186 -22.89 -13.29 1.68
C GLU A 186 -23.07 -13.16 3.21
N ALA A 187 -23.23 -11.92 3.72
CA ALA A 187 -23.46 -11.65 5.14
C ALA A 187 -24.93 -11.82 5.58
N THR A 188 -25.88 -11.85 4.63
CA THR A 188 -27.33 -11.91 4.95
C THR A 188 -27.93 -13.31 5.01
N ASP A 189 -27.18 -14.37 4.70
CA ASP A 189 -27.74 -15.73 4.52
C ASP A 189 -27.31 -16.77 5.57
N ARG A 190 -26.94 -16.35 6.78
CA ARG A 190 -26.78 -17.29 7.91
C ARG A 190 -28.01 -17.27 8.82
N PRO A 191 -28.81 -18.35 8.90
CA PRO A 191 -29.87 -18.44 9.89
C PRO A 191 -29.27 -18.54 11.29
N LEU A 192 -29.76 -17.71 12.21
CA LEU A 192 -29.45 -17.78 13.63
C LEU A 192 -30.03 -19.09 14.19
N ALA A 193 -29.17 -20.09 14.39
CA ALA A 193 -29.52 -21.29 15.14
C ALA A 193 -29.75 -20.92 16.61
N GLY A 194 -30.97 -21.15 17.10
CA GLY A 194 -31.40 -20.85 18.46
C GLY A 194 -30.62 -21.64 19.50
N VAL A 195 -30.17 -20.93 20.53
CA VAL A 195 -29.61 -21.50 21.76
C VAL A 195 -30.77 -21.78 22.71
N GLY A 196 -31.11 -23.05 22.88
CA GLY A 196 -31.97 -23.54 23.96
C GLY A 196 -31.15 -23.74 25.23
N LEU A 197 -31.55 -23.09 26.32
CA LEU A 197 -31.09 -23.35 27.68
C LEU A 197 -31.77 -24.61 28.25
N PRO A 198 -31.06 -25.33 29.13
CA PRO A 198 -31.60 -25.54 30.47
C PRO A 198 -30.78 -24.84 31.56
#